data_AF-A0A9Q6LRV1-F1
#
_entry.id   AF-A0A9Q6LRV1-F1
#
_cell.length_a   1.000
_cell.length_b   1.000
_cell.length_c   1.000
_cell.angle_alpha   90.00
_cell.angle_beta   90.00
_cell.angle_gamma   90.00
#
_symmetry.space_group_name_H-M   'P 1'
#
loop_
_entity.id
_entity.type
_entity.pdbx_description
1 polymer ?
#
loop_
_entity_poly.entity_id
_entity_poly.type
_entity_poly.pdbx_seq_one_letter_code
_entity_poly.pdbx_strand_id
1 'polypeptide(L)'
;MGNNLVLKGEDHMGKTELVEVISKKADISKKAAGRLVDIMLESIEGGLKEGDSVDLKGFGKFEMKQRAARVGRNPRTGEEIEIPAATVPVFKPSKALKAAVSVEAEEII
;
A
#
# COMPACT_ATOMS: atom_id res chain seq x y z
N MET A 1 3.33 4.95 25.98
CA MET A 1 1.97 4.96 25.41
C MET A 1 2.01 4.27 24.05
N GLY A 2 2.09 2.93 24.04
CA GLY A 2 2.05 2.15 22.81
C GLY A 2 0.60 1.80 22.54
N ASN A 3 -0.01 2.42 21.52
CA ASN A 3 -1.31 1.99 21.02
C ASN A 3 -1.09 0.72 20.19
N ASN A 4 -0.87 -0.41 20.86
CA ASN A 4 -0.79 -1.70 20.21
C ASN A 4 -2.22 -2.19 19.96
N LEU A 5 -2.72 -1.98 18.75
CA LEU A 5 -3.96 -2.64 18.32
C LEU A 5 -3.65 -4.12 18.17
N VAL A 6 -3.93 -4.88 19.24
CA VAL A 6 -4.00 -6.33 19.16
C VAL A 6 -5.29 -6.67 18.40
N LEU A 7 -5.14 -6.95 17.10
CA LEU A 7 -6.20 -7.48 16.27
C LEU A 7 -6.44 -8.92 16.70
N LYS A 8 -7.61 -9.18 17.28
CA LYS A 8 -8.04 -10.54 17.59
C LYS A 8 -8.44 -11.22 16.28
N GLY A 9 -7.67 -12.23 15.85
CA GLY A 9 -8.25 -13.40 15.21
C GLY A 9 -8.07 -13.62 13.70
N GLU A 10 -7.43 -12.74 12.93
CA GLU A 10 -7.06 -13.01 11.54
C GLU A 10 -5.71 -12.34 11.22
N ASP A 11 -4.74 -13.09 10.70
CA ASP A 11 -3.37 -12.63 10.35
C ASP A 11 -3.33 -11.60 9.20
N HIS A 12 -4.47 -11.04 8.80
CA HIS A 12 -4.61 -10.15 7.67
C HIS A 12 -5.48 -8.93 7.99
N MET A 13 -4.96 -7.74 7.72
CA MET A 13 -5.74 -6.50 7.72
C MET A 13 -6.37 -6.32 6.34
N GLY A 14 -7.62 -6.75 6.19
CA GLY A 14 -8.44 -6.46 5.03
C GLY A 14 -9.14 -5.11 5.14
N LYS A 15 -9.99 -4.82 4.13
CA LYS A 15 -10.77 -3.57 4.09
C LYS A 15 -11.77 -3.49 5.25
N THR A 16 -12.38 -4.60 5.63
CA THR A 16 -13.37 -4.65 6.72
C THR A 16 -12.73 -4.25 8.05
N GLU A 17 -11.58 -4.81 8.36
CA GLU A 17 -10.83 -4.55 9.60
C GLU A 17 -10.36 -3.09 9.62
N LEU A 18 -9.88 -2.57 8.49
CA LEU A 18 -9.50 -1.16 8.36
C LEU A 18 -10.68 -0.22 8.64
N VAL A 19 -11.87 -0.53 8.10
CA VAL A 19 -13.09 0.24 8.34
C VAL A 19 -13.49 0.21 9.82
N GLU A 20 -13.36 -0.93 10.49
CA GLU A 20 -13.63 -1.02 11.92
C GLU A 20 -12.69 -0.15 12.74
N VAL A 21 -11.39 -0.17 12.42
CA VAL A 21 -10.38 0.64 13.11
C VAL A 21 -10.66 2.14 12.91
N ILE A 22 -10.97 2.56 11.67
CA ILE A 22 -11.27 3.96 11.37
C ILE A 22 -12.55 4.39 12.07
N SER A 23 -13.61 3.59 12.01
CA SER A 23 -14.89 3.87 12.68
C SER A 23 -14.70 4.10 14.17
N LYS A 24 -13.94 3.23 14.85
CA LYS A 24 -13.65 3.34 16.29
C LYS A 24 -12.77 4.54 16.63
N LYS A 25 -11.72 4.80 15.84
CA LYS A 25 -10.76 5.87 16.15
C LYS A 25 -11.28 7.27 15.82
N ALA A 26 -12.07 7.41 14.77
CA ALA A 26 -12.63 8.68 14.33
C ALA A 26 -14.02 8.95 14.89
N ASP A 27 -14.57 8.03 15.69
CA ASP A 27 -15.93 8.09 16.26
C ASP A 27 -17.01 8.38 15.21
N ILE A 28 -16.99 7.61 14.12
CA ILE A 28 -17.95 7.70 13.02
C ILE A 28 -18.59 6.34 12.75
N SER A 29 -19.78 6.35 12.15
CA SER A 29 -20.45 5.10 11.75
C SER A 29 -19.57 4.27 10.80
N LYS A 30 -19.64 2.93 10.90
CA LYS A 30 -18.97 2.01 9.96
C LYS A 30 -19.30 2.32 8.50
N LYS A 31 -20.54 2.75 8.22
CA LYS A 31 -20.98 3.16 6.88
C LYS A 31 -20.23 4.39 6.39
N ALA A 32 -20.00 5.38 7.26
CA ALA A 32 -19.22 6.57 6.92
C ALA A 32 -17.73 6.23 6.75
N ALA A 33 -17.16 5.43 7.65
CA ALA A 33 -15.77 4.96 7.53
C ALA A 33 -15.53 4.17 6.23
N GLY A 34 -16.45 3.27 5.86
CA GLY A 34 -16.40 2.54 4.59
C GLY A 34 -16.35 3.48 3.39
N ARG A 35 -17.26 4.46 3.34
CA ARG A 35 -17.25 5.47 2.26
C ARG A 35 -15.95 6.27 2.21
N LEU A 36 -15.37 6.63 3.35
CA LEU A 36 -14.10 7.37 3.38
C LEU A 36 -12.94 6.55 2.83
N VAL A 37 -12.89 5.25 3.15
CA VAL A 37 -11.89 4.33 2.58
C VAL A 37 -12.06 4.24 1.06
N ASP A 38 -13.30 4.13 0.58
CA ASP A 38 -13.59 4.07 -0.86
C ASP A 38 -13.13 5.35 -1.58
N ILE A 39 -13.54 6.52 -1.08
CA ILE A 39 -13.18 7.82 -1.64
C ILE A 39 -11.66 8.00 -1.66
N MET A 40 -10.96 7.55 -0.61
CA MET A 40 -9.50 7.64 -0.53
C MET A 40 -8.82 6.81 -1.62
N LEU A 41 -9.28 5.56 -1.83
CA LEU A 41 -8.74 4.69 -2.87
C LEU A 41 -9.04 5.23 -4.28
N GLU A 42 -10.28 5.68 -4.52
CA GLU A 42 -10.69 6.29 -5.78
C GLU A 42 -9.90 7.57 -6.09
N SER A 43 -9.64 8.40 -5.08
CA SER A 43 -8.85 9.62 -5.24
C SER A 43 -7.39 9.33 -5.61
N ILE A 44 -6.81 8.27 -5.02
CA ILE A 44 -5.45 7.83 -5.39
C ILE A 44 -5.44 7.32 -6.83
N GLU A 45 -6.43 6.52 -7.22
CA GLU A 45 -6.56 6.02 -8.60
C GLU A 45 -6.71 7.18 -9.59
N GLY A 46 -7.57 8.15 -9.30
CA GLY A 46 -7.76 9.35 -10.11
C GLY A 46 -6.47 10.16 -10.25
N GLY A 47 -5.77 10.43 -9.15
CA GLY A 47 -4.50 11.17 -9.17
C GLY A 47 -3.40 10.47 -9.99
N LEU A 48 -3.33 9.13 -9.94
CA LEU A 48 -2.40 8.36 -10.76
C LEU A 48 -2.75 8.38 -12.25
N LYS A 49 -4.03 8.48 -12.61
CA LYS A 49 -4.48 8.62 -14.00
C LYS A 49 -4.17 10.00 -14.57
N GLU A 50 -4.32 11.05 -13.75
CA GLU A 50 -4.24 12.45 -14.20
C GLU A 50 -2.81 13.01 -14.22
N GLY A 51 -1.90 12.52 -13.38
CA GLY A 51 -0.55 13.09 -13.33
C GLY A 51 0.38 12.35 -12.40
N ASP A 52 0.83 11.18 -12.87
CA ASP A 52 1.94 10.31 -12.44
C ASP A 52 2.14 10.02 -10.94
N SER A 53 1.70 10.82 -9.97
CA SER A 53 1.94 10.55 -8.55
C SER A 53 1.03 11.24 -7.54
N VAL A 54 0.83 10.55 -6.42
CA VAL A 54 0.13 11.03 -5.22
C VAL A 54 1.07 10.90 -4.03
N ASP A 55 1.44 12.02 -3.41
CA ASP A 55 2.32 12.05 -2.22
C ASP A 55 1.49 12.20 -0.94
N LEU A 56 1.61 11.21 -0.06
CA LEU A 56 1.03 11.22 1.28
C LEU A 56 2.15 11.45 2.28
N LYS A 57 2.41 12.73 2.60
CA LYS A 57 3.50 13.15 3.49
C LYS A 57 3.51 12.34 4.79
N GLY A 58 4.66 11.75 5.10
CA GLY A 58 4.86 10.92 6.29
C GLY A 58 4.41 9.46 6.16
N PHE A 59 3.73 9.09 5.07
CA PHE A 59 3.37 7.71 4.77
C PHE A 59 4.14 7.18 3.57
N GLY A 60 4.02 7.82 2.41
CA GLY A 60 4.71 7.41 1.19
C GLY A 60 4.12 8.05 -0.05
N LYS A 61 4.63 7.64 -1.21
CA LYS A 61 4.22 8.18 -2.51
C LYS A 61 3.75 7.05 -3.41
N PHE A 62 2.57 7.21 -4.02
CA PHE A 62 2.15 6.41 -5.16
C PHE A 62 2.65 7.09 -6.42
N GLU A 63 3.23 6.35 -7.35
CA GLU A 63 3.61 6.90 -8.66
C GLU A 63 3.50 5.87 -9.78
N MET A 64 3.35 6.35 -11.01
CA MET A 64 3.42 5.57 -12.24
C MET A 64 4.89 5.48 -12.66
N LYS A 65 5.41 4.25 -12.75
CA LYS A 65 6.79 3.99 -13.17
C LYS A 65 6.81 3.23 -14.49
N GLN A 66 7.58 3.73 -15.44
CA GLN A 66 7.89 2.98 -16.66
C GLN A 66 8.85 1.83 -16.33
N ARG A 67 8.46 0.62 -16.73
CA ARG A 67 9.34 -0.55 -16.77
C ARG A 67 9.69 -0.85 -18.23
N ALA A 68 10.98 -1.04 -18.50
CA ALA A 68 11.45 -1.43 -19.82
C ALA A 68 11.03 -2.87 -20.17
N ALA A 69 10.99 -3.17 -21.47
CA ALA A 69 10.81 -4.53 -21.95
C ALA A 69 11.97 -5.40 -21.46
N ARG A 70 11.67 -6.64 -21.08
CA ARG A 70 12.66 -7.61 -20.61
C ARG A 70 12.24 -9.02 -20.94
N VAL A 71 13.20 -9.92 -21.03
CA VAL A 71 12.93 -11.36 -21.16
C VAL A 71 12.80 -11.96 -19.77
N GLY A 72 11.66 -12.59 -19.50
CA GLY A 72 11.41 -13.40 -18.31
C GLY A 72 11.37 -14.88 -18.64
N ARG A 73 11.08 -15.71 -17.64
CA ARG A 73 10.81 -17.14 -17.82
C ARG A 73 9.45 -17.49 -17.25
N ASN A 74 8.72 -18.35 -17.96
CA ASN A 74 7.49 -18.92 -17.44
C ASN A 74 7.81 -19.79 -16.21
N PRO A 75 7.28 -19.49 -15.01
CA PRO A 75 7.60 -20.28 -13.81
C PRO A 75 7.19 -21.75 -13.89
N ARG A 76 6.25 -22.11 -14.79
CA ARG A 76 5.75 -23.47 -14.96
C ARG A 76 6.51 -24.27 -16.03
N THR A 77 6.90 -23.63 -17.15
CA THR A 77 7.51 -24.32 -18.30
C THR A 77 9.00 -24.03 -18.47
N GLY A 78 9.52 -22.95 -17.87
CA GLY A 78 10.91 -22.51 -18.01
C GLY A 78 11.21 -21.79 -19.32
N GLU A 79 10.26 -21.74 -20.25
CA GLU A 79 10.41 -21.08 -21.54
C GLU A 79 10.59 -19.57 -21.39
N GLU A 80 11.40 -19.00 -22.28
CA GLU A 80 11.60 -17.54 -22.33
C GLU A 80 10.34 -16.85 -22.85
N ILE A 81 9.92 -15.82 -22.11
CA ILE A 81 8.76 -14.99 -22.46
C ILE A 81 9.19 -13.54 -22.52
N GLU A 82 8.81 -12.86 -23.60
CA GLU A 82 9.03 -11.43 -23.73
C GLU A 82 7.98 -10.68 -22.90
N ILE A 83 8.44 -9.86 -21.96
CA ILE A 83 7.58 -9.00 -21.14
C ILE A 83 7.68 -7.59 -21.71
N PRO A 84 6.62 -7.04 -22.32
CA PRO A 84 6.68 -5.73 -22.96
C PRO A 84 6.88 -4.61 -21.94
N ALA A 85 7.40 -3.48 -22.44
CA ALA A 85 7.47 -2.26 -21.67
C ALA A 85 6.05 -1.86 -21.22
N ALA A 86 5.93 -1.38 -19.98
CA ALA A 86 4.64 -0.95 -19.45
C ALA A 86 4.83 0.15 -18.41
N THR A 87 3.78 0.93 -18.19
CA THR A 87 3.71 1.85 -17.06
C THR A 87 2.92 1.17 -15.95
N VAL A 88 3.50 1.05 -14.76
CA VAL A 88 2.88 0.37 -13.63
C VAL A 88 2.83 1.27 -12.40
N PRO A 89 1.77 1.21 -11.58
CA PRO A 89 1.74 1.93 -10.31
C PRO A 89 2.71 1.27 -9.32
N VAL A 90 3.43 2.10 -8.56
CA VAL A 90 4.32 1.68 -7.49
C VAL A 90 4.07 2.51 -6.25
N PHE A 91 4.14 1.88 -5.07
CA PHE A 91 4.14 2.58 -3.79
C PHE A 91 5.56 2.66 -3.24
N LYS A 92 6.01 3.88 -2.93
CA LYS A 92 7.29 4.16 -2.28
C LYS A 92 7.04 4.53 -0.81
N PRO A 93 7.28 3.62 0.14
CA PRO A 93 7.12 3.92 1.56
C PRO A 93 8.12 5.00 2.00
N SER A 94 7.62 5.98 2.76
CA SER A 94 8.45 7.03 3.33
C SER A 94 9.42 6.49 4.38
N LYS A 95 10.47 7.25 4.70
CA LYS A 95 11.38 6.92 5.80
C LYS A 95 10.63 6.75 7.13
N ALA A 96 9.63 7.61 7.38
CA ALA A 96 8.82 7.56 8.59
C ALA A 96 8.02 6.26 8.69
N LEU A 97 7.38 5.83 7.59
CA LEU A 97 6.65 4.56 7.57
C LEU A 97 7.60 3.38 7.77
N LYS A 98 8.75 3.36 7.09
CA LYS A 98 9.77 2.30 7.27
C LYS A 98 10.23 2.22 8.73
N ALA A 99 10.60 3.35 9.33
CA ALA A 99 11.05 3.38 10.73
C ALA A 99 9.96 2.94 11.73
N ALA A 100 8.68 3.20 11.42
CA ALA A 100 7.57 2.83 12.30
C ALA A 100 7.24 1.33 12.28
N VAL A 101 7.60 0.60 11.22
CA VAL A 101 7.18 -0.82 11.01
C VAL A 101 8.34 -1.79 10.89
N SER A 102 9.54 -1.31 10.53
CA SER A 102 10.75 -2.10 10.63
C SER A 102 11.17 -2.12 12.10
N VAL A 103 11.24 -3.32 12.69
CA VAL A 103 12.10 -3.51 13.86
C VAL A 103 13.51 -3.14 13.44
N GLU A 104 14.12 -2.17 14.11
CA GLU A 104 15.53 -1.87 13.91
C GLU A 104 16.28 -3.19 14.06
N ALA A 105 17.04 -3.58 13.04
CA ALA A 105 18.07 -4.58 13.22
C ALA A 105 19.06 -3.93 14.19
N GLU A 106 18.92 -4.24 15.48
CA GLU A 106 19.99 -4.03 16.45
C GLU A 106 21.26 -4.58 15.80
N GLU A 107 22.26 -3.72 15.67
CA GLU A 107 23.60 -4.10 15.27
C GLU A 107 24.06 -5.20 16.23
N ILE A 108 23.98 -6.45 15.77
CA ILE A 108 24.71 -7.55 16.39
C ILE A 108 26.17 -7.33 15.97
N ILE A 109 26.91 -6.62 16.83
CA ILE A 109 28.37 -6.61 16.84
C ILE A 109 28.86 -8.00 17.28
#